data_AF-A0A7C6VFB5-F1
#
_entry.id   AF-A0A7C6VFB5-F1
#
_cell.length_a   1.000
_cell.length_b   1.000
_cell.length_c   1.000
_cell.angle_alpha   90.00
_cell.angle_beta   90.00
_cell.angle_gamma   90.00
#
_symmetry.space_group_name_H-M   'P 1'
#
loop_
_entity.id
_entity.type
_entity.pdbx_description
1 polymer ?
#
loop_
_entity_poly.entity_id
_entity_poly.type
_entity_poly.pdbx_seq_one_letter_code
_entity_poly.pdbx_strand_id
1 'polypeptide(L)'
;MAGEKVVTGMAIIRFLFGLLGIAGAFLMLKFRTVENAIKINGLLGSIGPFVFIGVSLLGLTQMLGRVSMLKIGAIVVGMAMILWGTI
;
A
#
# COMPACT_ATOMS: atom_id res chain seq x y z
N MET A 1 1.69 -24.00 3.79
CA MET A 1 1.63 -23.46 5.17
C MET A 1 2.30 -22.10 5.37
N ALA A 2 3.63 -21.90 5.24
CA ALA A 2 4.24 -20.60 5.56
C ALA A 2 3.81 -19.47 4.58
N GLY A 3 3.82 -19.73 3.27
CA GLY A 3 3.41 -18.76 2.25
C GLY A 3 1.93 -18.38 2.31
N GLU A 4 1.04 -19.31 2.66
CA GLU A 4 -0.41 -19.04 2.81
C GLU A 4 -0.65 -18.03 3.94
N LYS A 5 0.04 -18.16 5.07
CA LYS A 5 -0.05 -17.21 6.18
C LYS A 5 0.39 -15.80 5.76
N VAL A 6 1.44 -15.69 4.95
CA VAL A 6 1.90 -14.41 4.40
C VAL A 6 0.85 -13.81 3.46
N VAL A 7 0.29 -14.59 2.55
CA VAL A 7 -0.77 -14.13 1.63
C VAL A 7 -2.00 -13.66 2.40
N THR A 8 -2.43 -14.39 3.44
CA THR A 8 -3.52 -13.96 4.31
C THR A 8 -3.20 -12.62 4.98
N GLY A 9 -1.98 -12.43 5.50
CA GLY A 9 -1.55 -11.16 6.06
C GLY A 9 -1.58 -10.02 5.03
N MET A 10 -1.07 -10.26 3.82
CA MET A 10 -1.12 -9.31 2.71
C MET A 10 -2.56 -8.91 2.38
N ALA A 11 -3.46 -9.89 2.30
CA ALA A 11 -4.87 -9.68 1.98
C ALA A 11 -5.57 -8.87 3.08
N ILE A 12 -5.35 -9.18 4.35
CA ILE A 12 -5.91 -8.44 5.49
C ILE A 12 -5.46 -6.97 5.45
N ILE A 13 -4.17 -6.71 5.29
CA ILE A 13 -3.64 -5.34 5.23
C ILE A 13 -4.25 -4.57 4.05
N ARG A 14 -4.37 -5.21 2.87
CA ARG A 14 -5.02 -4.62 1.68
C ARG A 14 -6.48 -4.29 1.96
N PHE A 15 -7.19 -5.23 2.57
CA PHE A 15 -8.61 -5.09 2.86
C PHE A 15 -8.87 -3.94 3.83
N LEU A 16 -8.10 -3.87 4.92
CA LEU A 16 -8.21 -2.79 5.90
C LEU A 16 -7.92 -1.41 5.26
N PHE A 17 -6.87 -1.31 4.44
CA PHE A 17 -6.59 -0.06 3.73
C PHE A 17 -7.68 0.30 2.70
N GLY A 18 -8.22 -0.71 2.01
CA GLY A 18 -9.38 -0.52 1.11
C GLY A 18 -10.61 0.03 1.85
N LEU A 19 -10.86 -0.42 3.08
CA LEU A 19 -11.93 0.13 3.91
C LEU A 19 -11.71 1.61 4.25
N LEU A 20 -10.47 2.04 4.47
CA LEU A 20 -10.16 3.47 4.65
C LEU A 20 -10.48 4.28 3.38
N GLY A 21 -10.22 3.71 2.20
CA GLY A 21 -10.61 4.29 0.92
C GLY A 21 -12.13 4.46 0.80
N ILE A 22 -12.89 3.41 1.14
CA ILE A 22 -14.36 3.45 1.15
C ILE A 22 -14.87 4.48 2.15
N ALA A 23 -14.32 4.51 3.37
CA ALA A 23 -14.67 5.52 4.38
C ALA A 23 -14.37 6.94 3.89
N GLY A 24 -13.22 7.15 3.24
CA GLY A 24 -12.87 8.43 2.63
C GLY A 24 -13.88 8.85 1.56
N ALA A 25 -14.29 7.94 0.69
CA ALA A 25 -15.32 8.21 -0.32
C ALA A 25 -16.66 8.63 0.32
N PHE A 26 -17.11 7.95 1.37
CA PHE A 26 -18.31 8.37 2.11
C PHE A 26 -18.16 9.76 2.75
N LEU A 27 -16.99 10.10 3.30
CA LEU A 27 -16.72 11.43 3.83
C LEU A 27 -16.74 12.50 2.73
N MET A 28 -16.17 12.21 1.55
CA MET A 28 -16.24 13.13 0.40
C MET A 28 -17.69 13.39 -0.01
N LEU A 29 -18.51 12.34 -0.10
CA LEU A 29 -19.94 12.44 -0.45
C LEU A 29 -20.76 13.15 0.63
N LYS A 30 -20.34 13.04 1.90
CA LYS A 30 -20.96 13.75 3.03
C LYS A 30 -20.68 15.25 2.97
N PHE A 31 -19.42 15.65 2.74
CA PHE A 31 -19.03 17.06 2.76
C PHE A 31 -19.28 17.81 1.46
N ARG A 32 -19.30 17.11 0.31
CA ARG A 32 -19.64 17.66 -1.02
C ARG A 32 -18.86 18.90 -1.45
N THR A 33 -17.62 19.05 -0.97
CA THR A 33 -16.72 20.12 -1.41
C THR A 33 -15.40 19.55 -1.94
N VAL A 34 -14.88 20.18 -2.99
CA VAL A 34 -13.59 19.80 -3.60
C VAL A 34 -12.46 19.95 -2.59
N GLU A 35 -12.49 21.00 -1.77
CA GLU A 35 -11.47 21.23 -0.74
C GLU A 35 -11.37 20.05 0.26
N ASN A 36 -12.50 19.57 0.78
CA ASN A 36 -12.51 18.42 1.69
C ASN A 36 -12.08 17.14 0.96
N ALA A 37 -12.47 16.97 -0.31
CA ALA A 37 -12.03 15.82 -1.11
C ALA A 37 -10.51 15.81 -1.31
N ILE A 38 -9.88 16.95 -1.59
CA ILE A 38 -8.42 17.06 -1.70
C ILE A 38 -7.73 16.72 -0.38
N LYS A 39 -8.24 17.20 0.75
CA LYS A 39 -7.68 16.88 2.08
C LYS A 39 -7.75 15.37 2.39
N ILE A 40 -8.90 14.75 2.12
CA ILE A 40 -9.10 13.30 2.33
C ILE A 40 -8.18 12.50 1.40
N ASN A 41 -8.10 12.88 0.12
CA ASN A 41 -7.18 12.23 -0.83
C ASN A 41 -5.72 12.41 -0.44
N GLY A 42 -5.33 13.60 0.05
CA GLY A 42 -3.96 13.83 0.53
C GLY A 42 -3.61 12.93 1.70
N LEU A 43 -4.51 12.76 2.66
CA LEU A 43 -4.31 11.87 3.81
C LEU A 43 -4.25 10.38 3.40
N LEU A 44 -5.20 9.91 2.60
CA LEU A 44 -5.20 8.52 2.15
C LEU A 44 -4.01 8.23 1.22
N GLY A 45 -3.67 9.20 0.36
CA GLY A 45 -2.56 9.16 -0.56
C GLY A 45 -1.20 9.13 0.14
N SER A 46 -1.03 9.83 1.26
CA SER A 46 0.22 9.80 2.02
C SER A 46 0.41 8.48 2.78
N ILE A 47 -0.67 7.84 3.25
CA ILE A 47 -0.62 6.54 3.93
C ILE A 47 -0.40 5.38 2.94
N GLY A 48 -0.91 5.51 1.70
CA GLY A 48 -0.87 4.47 0.67
C GLY A 48 0.52 3.87 0.38
N PRO A 49 1.57 4.69 0.18
CA PRO A 49 2.96 4.24 0.05
C PRO A 49 3.42 3.28 1.14
N PHE A 50 3.17 3.63 2.41
CA PHE A 50 3.61 2.81 3.54
C PHE A 50 2.89 1.47 3.57
N VAL A 51 1.59 1.45 3.27
CA VAL A 51 0.82 0.20 3.16
C VAL A 51 1.31 -0.66 2.01
N PHE A 52 1.53 -0.07 0.83
CA PHE A 52 2.05 -0.78 -0.33
C PHE A 52 3.41 -1.41 -0.03
N ILE A 53 4.30 -0.66 0.62
CA ILE A 53 5.64 -1.13 0.99
C ILE A 53 5.55 -2.28 1.98
N GLY A 54 4.75 -2.15 3.05
CA GLY A 54 4.57 -3.21 4.04
C GLY A 54 4.09 -4.52 3.40
N VAL A 55 3.06 -4.45 2.54
CA VAL A 55 2.55 -5.64 1.83
C VAL A 55 3.58 -6.22 0.86
N SER A 56 4.32 -5.36 0.16
CA SER A 56 5.36 -5.80 -0.79
C SER A 56 6.54 -6.47 -0.08
N LEU A 57 6.98 -5.94 1.07
CA LEU A 57 8.02 -6.58 1.89
C LEU A 57 7.58 -7.97 2.37
N LEU A 58 6.33 -8.10 2.86
CA LEU A 58 5.78 -9.40 3.24
C LEU A 58 5.83 -10.40 2.07
N GLY A 59 5.38 -10.00 0.88
CA GLY A 59 5.43 -10.85 -0.32
C GLY A 59 6.86 -11.23 -0.73
N LEU A 60 7.79 -10.27 -0.68
CA LEU A 60 9.20 -10.49 -1.02
C LEU A 60 9.86 -11.55 -0.13
N THR A 61 9.48 -11.66 1.15
CA THR A 61 10.02 -12.71 2.05
C THR A 61 9.81 -14.12 1.49
N GLN A 62 8.72 -14.37 0.77
CA GLN A 62 8.37 -15.67 0.20
C GLN A 62 8.94 -15.88 -1.21
N MET A 63 9.48 -14.83 -1.82
CA MET A 63 10.05 -14.85 -3.17
C MET A 63 11.58 -15.02 -3.15
N LEU A 64 12.22 -14.94 -1.97
CA LEU A 64 13.66 -15.18 -1.81
C LEU A 64 14.04 -16.56 -2.35
N GLY A 65 15.08 -16.61 -3.20
CA GLY A 65 15.54 -17.83 -3.86
C GLY A 65 14.69 -18.32 -5.04
N ARG A 66 13.51 -17.73 -5.27
CA ARG A 66 12.63 -18.06 -6.42
C ARG A 66 12.72 -17.04 -7.55
N VAL A 67 13.25 -15.86 -7.25
CA VAL A 67 13.38 -14.72 -8.17
C VAL A 67 14.81 -14.21 -8.15
N SER A 68 15.31 -13.75 -9.30
CA SER A 68 16.68 -13.23 -9.41
C SER A 68 16.87 -11.99 -8.54
N MET A 69 18.08 -11.85 -7.99
CA MET A 69 18.42 -10.75 -7.08
C MET A 69 18.29 -9.37 -7.75
N LEU A 70 18.55 -9.29 -9.06
CA LEU A 70 18.35 -8.07 -9.85
C LEU A 70 16.88 -7.60 -9.85
N LYS A 71 15.93 -8.52 -9.99
CA LYS A 71 14.50 -8.18 -9.97
C LYS A 71 14.05 -7.73 -8.58
N ILE A 72 14.55 -8.38 -7.53
CA ILE A 72 14.29 -7.97 -6.14
C ILE A 72 14.87 -6.57 -5.90
N GLY A 73 16.10 -6.30 -6.36
CA GLY A 73 16.73 -4.98 -6.28
C GLY A 73 15.90 -3.90 -6.99
N ALA A 74 15.38 -4.18 -8.19
CA ALA A 74 14.51 -3.25 -8.90
C ALA A 74 13.22 -2.93 -8.14
N ILE A 75 12.59 -3.93 -7.50
CA ILE A 75 11.40 -3.73 -6.66
C ILE A 75 11.74 -2.82 -5.47
N VAL A 76 12.83 -3.09 -4.77
CA VAL A 76 13.28 -2.28 -3.62
C VAL A 76 13.58 -0.83 -4.03
N VAL A 77 14.23 -0.62 -5.17
CA VAL A 77 14.47 0.72 -5.73
C VAL A 77 13.15 1.43 -6.03
N GLY A 78 12.19 0.75 -6.66
CA GLY A 78 10.86 1.31 -6.91
C GLY A 78 10.13 1.70 -5.62
N MET A 79 10.25 0.88 -4.57
CA MET A 79 9.69 1.19 -3.25
C MET A 79 10.35 2.43 -2.63
N ALA A 80 11.67 2.58 -2.76
CA ALA A 80 12.39 3.77 -2.29
C ALA A 80 11.98 5.03 -3.07
N MET A 81 11.76 4.93 -4.39
CA MET A 81 11.26 6.04 -5.22
C MET A 81 9.84 6.47 -4.82
N ILE A 82 8.96 5.51 -4.48
CA ILE A 82 7.61 5.80 -3.98
C ILE A 82 7.68 6.60 -2.67
N LEU A 83 8.59 6.22 -1.75
CA LEU A 83 8.79 6.98 -0.51
C LEU A 83 9.33 8.38 -0.79
N TRP A 84 10.38 8.48 -1.61
CA TRP A 84 10.96 9.77 -2.00
C TRP A 84 9.88 10.69 -2.58
N GLY A 85 9.04 10.20 -3.49
CA GLY A 85 8.02 11.01 -4.14
C GLY A 85 6.86 11.42 -3.24
N THR A 86 6.71 10.82 -2.05
CA THR A 86 5.58 11.09 -1.14
C THR A 86 5.96 11.81 0.16
N ILE A 87 7.25 11.81 0.52
CA ILE A 87 7.80 12.55 1.68
C ILE A 87 8.28 13.92 1.21
#